data_AF-A0A937QHG2-F1
#
_entry.id   AF-A0A937QHG2-F1
#
_cell.length_a   1.000
_cell.length_b   1.000
_cell.length_c   1.000
_cell.angle_alpha   90.00
_cell.angle_beta   90.00
_cell.angle_gamma   90.00
#
_symmetry.space_group_name_H-M   'P 1'
#
loop_
_entity.id
_entity.type
_entity.pdbx_description
1 polymer ?
#
loop_
_entity_poly.entity_id
_entity_poly.type
_entity_poly.pdbx_seq_one_letter_code
_entity_poly.pdbx_strand_id
1 'polypeptide(L)'
;MKASKLEQKLKREKNKAARLEKKARKAKAAGGKQAEKAMAKAEKARKKVAKLEKEVSEALARAKGVKKTDVNPVGTGKYMLEEARPGNYLKLKRNPSWWFGPTIGIPDMPFPDGIKITVIPDPSVQLANLRAGRLHFLALDISQYNLIKNASDLNVNIDPIKRQKIYFKFEKALYDNYEDVWLWWPMLVGILRKNVQGYGSERLRDQGGSAFWHSHPLWLEDGKPYYFQLWHRLPKKRNKYSCLLKFSIVAVYNRLISWGPHGKR
;
A
#
# COMPACT_ATOMS: atom_id res chain seq x y z
N MET A 1 16.47 1.17 17.60
CA MET A 1 15.71 -0.10 17.46
C MET A 1 16.57 -1.37 17.36
N LYS A 2 17.63 -1.43 16.55
CA LYS A 2 18.48 -2.65 16.44
C LYS A 2 19.14 -3.08 17.77
N ALA A 3 19.66 -2.12 18.54
CA ALA A 3 20.31 -2.39 19.84
C ALA A 3 19.36 -3.07 20.85
N SER A 4 18.14 -2.55 21.05
CA SER A 4 17.17 -3.14 22.00
C SER A 4 16.74 -4.57 21.64
N LYS A 5 16.54 -4.88 20.36
CA LYS A 5 16.24 -6.26 19.91
C LYS A 5 17.43 -7.20 20.17
N LEU A 6 18.66 -6.72 19.98
CA LEU A 6 19.88 -7.49 20.27
C LEU A 6 20.09 -7.70 21.78
N GLU A 7 19.80 -6.71 22.63
CA GLU A 7 19.84 -6.83 24.09
C GLU A 7 18.83 -7.88 24.60
N GLN A 8 17.59 -7.87 24.09
CA GLN A 8 16.59 -8.88 24.44
C GLN A 8 17.04 -10.29 24.01
N LYS A 9 17.63 -10.41 22.82
CA LYS A 9 18.17 -11.67 22.31
C LYS A 9 19.35 -12.16 23.17
N LEU A 10 20.24 -11.26 23.57
CA LEU A 10 21.34 -11.55 24.49
C LEU A 10 20.82 -12.06 25.84
N LYS A 11 19.81 -11.41 26.43
CA LYS A 11 19.19 -11.84 27.69
C LYS A 11 18.61 -13.26 27.59
N ARG A 12 17.92 -13.58 26.50
CA ARG A 12 17.36 -14.91 26.24
C ARG A 12 18.46 -15.97 26.10
N GLU A 13 19.52 -15.68 25.34
CA GLU A 13 20.62 -16.62 25.13
C GLU A 13 21.49 -16.79 26.39
N LYS A 14 21.68 -15.74 27.21
CA LYS A 14 22.32 -15.85 28.54
C LYS A 14 21.53 -16.79 29.47
N ASN A 15 20.21 -16.63 29.54
CA ASN A 15 19.36 -17.51 30.34
C ASN A 15 19.41 -18.97 29.84
N LYS A 16 19.49 -19.16 28.52
CA LYS A 16 19.63 -20.49 27.91
C LYS A 16 21.00 -21.10 28.18
N ALA A 17 22.07 -20.32 28.09
CA ALA A 17 23.44 -20.74 28.43
C ALA A 17 23.53 -21.15 29.90
N ALA A 18 22.98 -20.36 30.84
CA ALA A 18 22.95 -20.70 32.26
C ALA A 18 22.21 -22.02 32.56
N ARG A 19 21.08 -22.28 31.88
CA ARG A 19 20.35 -23.56 31.98
C ARG A 19 21.17 -24.73 31.44
N LEU A 20 21.87 -24.55 30.32
CA LEU A 20 22.71 -25.57 29.71
C LEU A 20 23.97 -25.85 30.54
N GLU A 21 24.56 -24.83 31.15
CA GLU A 21 25.69 -24.97 32.06
C GLU A 21 25.32 -25.70 33.36
N LYS A 22 24.14 -25.41 33.93
CA LYS A 22 23.63 -26.16 35.08
C LYS A 22 23.39 -27.64 34.73
N LYS A 23 22.89 -27.93 33.52
CA LYS A 23 22.73 -29.31 33.01
C LYS A 23 24.08 -29.98 32.75
N ALA A 24 25.05 -29.26 32.20
CA ALA A 24 26.40 -29.77 31.96
C ALA A 24 27.13 -30.08 33.28
N ARG A 25 27.00 -29.22 34.31
CA ARG A 25 27.53 -29.49 35.66
C ARG A 25 26.92 -30.73 36.30
N LYS A 26 25.59 -30.90 36.20
CA LYS A 26 24.89 -32.09 36.71
C LYS A 26 25.27 -33.37 35.95
N ALA A 27 25.39 -33.31 34.62
CA ALA A 27 25.77 -34.46 33.81
C ALA A 27 27.26 -34.84 33.99
N LYS A 28 28.13 -33.86 34.28
CA LYS A 28 29.55 -34.09 34.59
C LYS A 28 29.73 -34.91 35.89
N ALA A 29 28.81 -34.79 36.84
CA ALA A 29 28.77 -35.61 38.05
C ALA A 29 28.27 -37.04 37.82
N ALA A 30 27.59 -37.32 36.71
CA ALA A 30 26.99 -38.63 36.41
C ALA A 30 27.83 -39.52 35.46
N GLY A 31 28.85 -38.97 34.78
CA GLY A 31 29.76 -39.70 33.90
C GLY A 31 29.13 -40.20 32.57
N GLY A 32 29.94 -40.32 31.51
CA GLY A 32 29.57 -40.96 30.23
C GLY A 32 29.24 -40.03 29.05
N LYS A 33 28.87 -40.62 27.89
CA LYS A 33 28.60 -39.93 26.60
C LYS A 33 27.56 -38.80 26.68
N GLN A 34 26.67 -38.83 27.67
CA GLN A 34 25.68 -37.76 27.90
C GLN A 34 26.31 -36.50 28.51
N ALA A 35 27.37 -36.64 29.31
CA ALA A 35 28.11 -35.51 29.90
C ALA A 35 28.88 -34.73 28.82
N GLU A 36 29.51 -35.44 27.88
CA GLU A 36 30.26 -34.84 26.77
C GLU A 36 29.34 -34.05 25.81
N LYS A 37 28.19 -34.64 25.46
CA LYS A 37 27.14 -33.94 24.67
C LYS A 37 26.57 -32.72 25.40
N ALA A 38 26.47 -32.75 26.73
CA ALA A 38 26.00 -31.61 27.52
C ALA A 38 27.03 -30.48 27.60
N MET A 39 28.33 -30.82 27.71
CA MET A 39 29.42 -29.84 27.70
C MET A 39 29.59 -29.18 26.33
N ALA A 40 29.53 -29.94 25.23
CA ALA A 40 29.59 -29.38 23.88
C ALA A 40 28.42 -28.40 23.59
N LYS A 41 27.22 -28.70 24.10
CA LYS A 41 26.05 -27.80 24.00
C LYS A 41 26.23 -26.52 24.83
N ALA A 42 26.84 -26.62 26.01
CA ALA A 42 27.13 -25.46 26.86
C ALA A 42 28.21 -24.55 26.23
N GLU A 43 29.27 -25.14 25.66
CA GLU A 43 30.32 -24.38 24.98
C GLU A 43 29.79 -23.64 23.74
N LYS A 44 28.95 -24.32 22.93
CA LYS A 44 28.29 -23.69 21.77
C LYS A 44 27.36 -22.54 22.20
N ALA A 45 26.70 -22.65 23.34
CA ALA A 45 25.89 -21.57 23.90
C ALA A 45 26.75 -20.39 24.40
N ARG A 46 27.89 -20.66 25.05
CA ARG A 46 28.87 -19.62 25.45
C ARG A 46 29.42 -18.85 24.25
N LYS A 47 29.85 -19.56 23.19
CA LYS A 47 30.32 -18.93 21.94
C LYS A 47 29.26 -18.04 21.30
N LYS A 48 27.98 -18.44 21.35
CA LYS A 48 26.85 -17.62 20.88
C LYS A 48 26.62 -16.37 21.74
N VAL A 49 26.72 -16.49 23.06
CA VAL A 49 26.60 -15.34 23.97
C VAL A 49 27.75 -14.35 23.73
N ALA A 50 29.00 -14.82 23.66
CA ALA A 50 30.15 -13.97 23.40
C ALA A 50 30.06 -13.22 22.06
N LYS A 51 29.57 -13.90 21.00
CA LYS A 51 29.31 -13.26 19.71
C LYS A 51 28.25 -12.16 19.81
N LEU A 52 27.13 -12.43 20.51
CA LEU A 52 26.06 -11.45 20.71
C LEU A 52 26.48 -10.28 21.60
N GLU A 53 27.34 -10.49 22.59
CA GLU A 53 27.90 -9.40 23.43
C GLU A 53 28.73 -8.43 22.59
N LYS A 54 29.58 -8.97 21.70
CA LYS A 54 30.33 -8.15 20.75
C LYS A 54 29.41 -7.36 19.82
N GLU A 55 28.43 -8.00 19.21
CA GLU A 55 27.43 -7.34 18.34
C GLU A 55 26.63 -6.25 19.07
N VAL A 56 26.24 -6.48 20.33
CA VAL A 56 25.54 -5.49 21.16
C VAL A 56 26.46 -4.31 21.48
N SER A 57 27.72 -4.56 21.84
CA SER A 57 28.69 -3.49 22.16
C SER A 57 28.96 -2.58 20.95
N GLU A 58 29.11 -3.16 19.76
CA GLU A 58 29.28 -2.42 18.51
C GLU A 58 28.01 -1.66 18.09
N ALA A 59 26.83 -2.24 18.35
CA ALA A 59 25.55 -1.59 18.08
C ALA A 59 25.30 -0.41 19.05
N LEU A 60 25.70 -0.54 20.31
CA LEU A 60 25.62 0.53 21.31
C LEU A 60 26.61 1.65 21.01
N ALA A 61 27.82 1.33 20.57
CA ALA A 61 28.79 2.31 20.09
C ALA A 61 28.24 3.12 18.90
N ARG A 62 27.60 2.45 17.93
CA ARG A 62 26.91 3.11 16.80
C ARG A 62 25.65 3.89 17.20
N ALA A 63 25.04 3.57 18.33
CA ALA A 63 23.84 4.24 18.82
C ALA A 63 24.14 5.48 19.69
N LYS A 64 25.39 5.69 20.11
CA LYS A 64 25.78 6.89 20.87
C LYS A 64 25.50 8.14 20.02
N GLY A 65 24.62 9.01 20.52
CA GLY A 65 24.24 10.27 19.88
C GLY A 65 22.97 10.24 19.02
N VAL A 66 22.36 9.06 18.80
CA VAL A 66 21.12 8.97 18.02
C VAL A 66 19.92 9.40 18.87
N LYS A 67 19.39 10.59 18.59
CA LYS A 67 18.10 11.03 19.15
C LYS A 67 16.98 10.13 18.66
N LYS A 68 16.05 9.75 19.54
CA LYS A 68 14.86 8.97 19.15
C LYS A 68 14.01 9.81 18.20
N THR A 69 13.74 9.25 17.02
CA THR A 69 12.94 9.89 15.95
C THR A 69 11.50 10.12 16.36
N ASP A 70 10.95 9.28 17.24
CA ASP A 70 9.54 9.41 17.69
C ASP A 70 9.31 10.67 18.53
N VAL A 71 10.35 11.13 19.24
CA VAL A 71 10.31 12.35 20.06
C VAL A 71 10.89 13.54 19.32
N ASN A 72 11.83 13.30 18.39
CA ASN A 72 12.47 14.32 17.56
C ASN A 72 12.25 13.96 16.08
N PRO A 73 11.03 14.11 15.56
CA PRO A 73 10.75 13.88 14.16
C PRO A 73 11.56 14.86 13.30
N VAL A 74 12.27 14.30 12.32
CA VAL A 74 12.95 15.06 11.28
C VAL A 74 12.27 14.69 9.97
N GLY A 75 11.80 15.71 9.24
CA GLY A 75 11.08 15.52 7.99
C GLY A 75 11.30 16.67 7.02
N THR A 76 10.84 16.50 5.79
CA THR A 76 10.93 17.47 4.69
C THR A 76 9.69 18.36 4.57
N GLY A 77 8.84 18.36 5.61
CA GLY A 77 7.57 19.09 5.62
C GLY A 77 7.73 20.61 5.74
N LYS A 78 6.58 21.30 5.67
CA LYS A 78 6.44 22.76 5.80
C LYS A 78 7.01 23.33 7.11
N TYR A 79 6.84 22.57 8.19
CA TYR A 79 7.24 22.98 9.53
C TYR A 79 8.09 21.90 10.19
N MET A 80 9.03 22.34 11.01
CA MET A 80 9.94 21.51 11.80
C MET A 80 9.59 21.61 13.27
N LEU A 81 9.80 20.53 14.02
CA LEU A 81 9.60 20.55 15.46
C LEU A 81 10.61 21.49 16.13
N GLU A 82 10.10 22.42 16.95
CA GLU A 82 10.92 23.27 17.83
C GLU A 82 10.87 22.76 19.27
N GLU A 83 9.67 22.56 19.82
CA GLU A 83 9.46 22.07 21.18
C GLU A 83 8.20 21.21 21.24
N ALA A 84 8.25 20.10 22.00
CA ALA A 84 7.09 19.28 22.32
C ALA A 84 6.97 19.14 23.84
N ARG A 85 5.86 19.57 24.41
CA ARG A 85 5.46 19.27 25.79
C ARG A 85 4.26 18.34 25.78
N PRO A 86 4.47 17.03 26.02
CA PRO A 86 3.38 16.05 26.04
C PRO A 86 2.23 16.50 26.94
N GLY A 87 1.01 16.47 26.40
CA GLY A 87 -0.21 16.87 27.12
C GLY A 87 -0.44 18.39 27.25
N ASN A 88 0.47 19.24 26.74
CA ASN A 88 0.32 20.70 26.84
C ASN A 88 0.35 21.37 25.46
N TYR A 89 1.52 21.40 24.79
CA TYR A 89 1.62 22.03 23.48
C TYR A 89 2.71 21.43 22.60
N LEU A 90 2.54 21.61 21.29
CA LEU A 90 3.54 21.36 20.26
C LEU A 90 3.85 22.67 19.56
N LYS A 91 5.12 23.08 19.56
CA LYS A 91 5.60 24.28 18.89
C LYS A 91 6.41 23.86 17.67
N LEU A 92 5.98 24.31 16.50
CA LEU A 92 6.61 24.05 15.22
C LEU A 92 7.10 25.37 14.63
N LYS A 93 8.28 25.33 14.02
CA LYS A 93 8.89 26.46 13.31
C LYS A 93 8.86 26.24 11.80
N ARG A 94 8.80 27.31 11.02
CA ARG A 94 8.86 27.25 9.56
C ARG A 94 10.12 26.56 9.07
N ASN A 95 9.98 25.75 8.02
CA ASN A 95 11.11 25.17 7.30
C ASN A 95 11.55 26.12 6.16
N PRO A 96 12.71 26.78 6.25
CA PRO A 96 13.18 27.69 5.20
C PRO A 96 13.58 26.93 3.92
N SER A 97 13.95 25.65 4.03
CA SER A 97 14.33 24.81 2.89
C SER A 97 13.15 23.95 2.40
N TRP A 98 11.91 24.46 2.51
CA TRP A 98 10.75 23.71 2.04
C TRP A 98 10.60 23.78 0.52
N TRP A 99 10.71 22.62 -0.13
CA TRP A 99 10.89 22.51 -1.57
C TRP A 99 9.64 22.80 -2.41
N PHE A 100 8.43 22.64 -1.86
CA PHE A 100 7.20 22.71 -2.67
C PHE A 100 6.79 24.13 -3.06
N GLY A 101 7.06 25.14 -2.22
CA GLY A 101 6.74 26.55 -2.53
C GLY A 101 7.32 27.00 -3.87
N PRO A 102 8.64 26.85 -4.07
CA PRO A 102 9.28 27.13 -5.36
C PRO A 102 8.68 26.35 -6.55
N THR A 103 8.21 25.11 -6.36
CA THR A 103 7.68 24.29 -7.47
C THR A 103 6.34 24.79 -8.04
N ILE A 104 5.58 25.56 -7.27
CA ILE A 104 4.29 26.12 -7.67
C ILE A 104 4.37 27.63 -7.98
N GLY A 105 5.57 28.20 -8.03
CA GLY A 105 5.79 29.63 -8.27
C GLY A 105 5.53 30.53 -7.05
N ILE A 106 5.48 29.97 -5.84
CA ILE A 106 5.25 30.71 -4.59
C ILE A 106 6.40 30.41 -3.61
N PRO A 107 7.59 31.04 -3.79
CA PRO A 107 8.79 30.71 -3.02
C PRO A 107 8.66 31.06 -1.52
N ASP A 108 7.83 32.05 -1.17
CA ASP A 108 7.65 32.51 0.21
C ASP A 108 6.73 31.60 1.06
N MET A 109 6.27 30.47 0.53
CA MET A 109 5.48 29.50 1.29
C MET A 109 6.41 28.62 2.17
N PRO A 110 6.03 28.25 3.41
CA PRO A 110 4.80 28.57 4.15
C PRO A 110 4.77 30.00 4.68
N PHE A 111 3.65 30.70 4.56
CA PHE A 111 3.52 32.09 5.02
C PHE A 111 3.67 32.27 6.56
N PRO A 112 3.07 31.42 7.40
CA PRO A 112 3.25 31.54 8.85
C PRO A 112 4.66 31.14 9.30
N ASP A 113 5.22 31.89 10.25
CA ASP A 113 6.55 31.61 10.83
C ASP A 113 6.58 30.36 11.71
N GLY A 114 5.42 29.96 12.24
CA GLY A 114 5.30 28.79 13.10
C GLY A 114 3.87 28.42 13.41
N ILE A 115 3.70 27.24 14.00
CA ILE A 115 2.41 26.73 14.44
C ILE A 115 2.55 26.31 15.90
N LYS A 116 1.63 26.79 16.74
CA LYS A 116 1.47 26.33 18.12
C LYS A 116 0.17 25.53 18.24
N ILE A 117 0.31 24.24 18.46
CA ILE A 117 -0.82 23.33 18.69
C ILE A 117 -0.95 23.13 20.20
N THR A 118 -1.98 23.68 20.81
CA THR A 118 -2.26 23.52 22.25
C THR A 118 -3.31 22.44 22.47
N VAL A 119 -3.08 21.57 23.45
CA VAL A 119 -4.04 20.56 23.87
C VAL A 119 -4.93 21.16 24.94
N ILE A 120 -6.19 21.41 24.61
CA ILE A 120 -7.21 21.90 25.54
C ILE A 120 -8.32 20.84 25.51
N PRO A 121 -8.59 20.10 26.59
CA PRO A 121 -9.54 18.99 26.53
C PRO A 121 -11.00 19.45 26.51
N ASP A 122 -11.33 20.57 27.16
CA ASP A 122 -12.70 21.05 27.26
C ASP A 122 -13.09 21.96 26.08
N PRO A 123 -14.19 21.67 25.35
CA PRO A 123 -14.58 22.42 24.16
C PRO A 123 -15.11 23.83 24.47
N SER A 124 -15.68 24.06 25.66
CA SER A 124 -16.13 25.40 26.06
C SER A 124 -14.94 26.33 26.29
N VAL A 125 -13.88 25.81 26.92
CA VAL A 125 -12.60 26.52 27.08
C VAL A 125 -11.91 26.76 25.74
N GLN A 126 -11.99 25.81 24.80
CA GLN A 126 -11.49 26.01 23.44
C GLN A 126 -12.21 27.18 22.75
N LEU A 127 -13.55 27.21 22.78
CA LEU A 127 -14.35 28.27 22.15
C LEU A 127 -14.11 29.64 22.81
N ALA A 128 -13.99 29.69 24.14
CA ALA A 128 -13.65 30.91 24.85
C ALA A 128 -12.27 31.45 24.43
N ASN A 129 -11.27 30.58 24.29
CA ASN A 129 -9.93 31.00 23.82
C ASN A 129 -9.91 31.42 22.35
N LEU A 130 -10.76 30.83 21.50
CA LEU A 130 -10.96 31.28 20.12
C LEU A 130 -11.54 32.69 20.08
N ARG A 131 -12.62 32.95 20.82
CA ARG A 131 -13.23 34.29 20.93
C ARG A 131 -12.29 35.33 21.53
N ALA A 132 -11.44 34.92 22.47
CA ALA A 132 -10.41 35.77 23.06
C ALA A 132 -9.21 36.02 22.12
N GLY A 133 -9.21 35.50 20.89
CA GLY A 133 -8.12 35.66 19.92
C GLY A 133 -6.84 34.91 20.27
N ARG A 134 -6.88 33.98 21.24
CA ARG A 134 -5.73 33.15 21.62
C ARG A 134 -5.56 31.93 20.71
N LEU A 135 -6.66 31.47 20.11
CA LEU A 135 -6.65 30.46 19.05
C LEU A 135 -7.07 31.12 17.74
N HIS A 136 -6.47 30.67 16.65
CA HIS A 136 -6.83 31.12 15.29
C HIS A 136 -7.65 30.07 14.54
N PHE A 137 -7.56 28.81 14.97
CA PHE A 137 -8.23 27.68 14.34
C PHE A 137 -8.74 26.73 15.42
N LEU A 138 -9.96 26.24 15.23
CA LEU A 138 -10.59 25.30 16.12
C LEU A 138 -11.46 24.33 15.32
N ALA A 139 -11.33 23.03 15.59
CA ALA A 139 -12.23 22.01 15.08
C ALA A 139 -13.22 21.64 16.19
N LEU A 140 -14.49 21.96 16.00
CA LEU A 140 -15.58 21.63 16.93
C LEU A 140 -16.34 20.38 16.47
N ASP A 141 -17.05 19.77 17.41
CA ASP A 141 -18.00 18.71 17.08
C ASP A 141 -19.24 19.26 16.35
N ILE A 142 -19.86 18.41 15.54
CA ILE A 142 -21.04 18.76 14.73
C ILE A 142 -22.20 19.22 15.62
N SER A 143 -22.36 18.65 16.82
CA SER A 143 -23.42 19.06 17.77
C SER A 143 -23.35 20.53 18.16
N GLN A 144 -22.14 21.11 18.17
CA GLN A 144 -21.88 22.50 18.57
C GLN A 144 -22.04 23.49 17.41
N TYR A 145 -22.26 23.01 16.19
CA TYR A 145 -22.43 23.86 15.00
C TYR A 145 -23.55 24.90 15.18
N ASN A 146 -24.67 24.51 15.78
CA ASN A 146 -25.80 25.42 15.99
C ASN A 146 -25.45 26.63 16.89
N LEU A 147 -24.44 26.52 17.75
CA LEU A 147 -23.99 27.60 18.63
C LEU A 147 -23.18 28.66 17.90
N ILE A 148 -22.50 28.28 16.81
CA ILE A 148 -21.53 29.14 16.12
C ILE A 148 -21.97 29.54 14.71
N LYS A 149 -22.94 28.85 14.10
CA LYS A 149 -23.38 29.11 12.71
C LYS A 149 -23.83 30.55 12.42
N ASN A 150 -24.30 31.26 13.45
CA ASN A 150 -24.80 32.63 13.36
C ASN A 150 -23.87 33.64 14.06
N ALA A 151 -22.68 33.21 14.48
CA ALA A 151 -21.72 34.06 15.16
C ALA A 151 -21.06 35.00 14.13
N SER A 152 -21.29 36.31 14.24
CA SER A 152 -20.74 37.31 13.32
C SER A 152 -19.23 37.53 13.47
N ASP A 153 -18.68 37.16 14.62
CA ASP A 153 -17.27 37.24 14.97
C ASP A 153 -16.44 36.06 14.42
N LEU A 154 -17.08 35.03 13.87
CA LEU A 154 -16.42 33.80 13.43
C LEU A 154 -16.75 33.48 11.97
N ASN A 155 -15.75 33.08 11.19
CA ASN A 155 -15.96 32.54 9.87
C ASN A 155 -16.13 31.01 9.92
N VAL A 156 -17.37 30.54 9.78
CA VAL A 156 -17.70 29.12 9.79
C VAL A 156 -17.69 28.57 8.35
N ASN A 157 -16.60 27.89 7.99
CA ASN A 157 -16.38 27.43 6.60
C ASN A 157 -17.16 26.15 6.21
N ILE A 158 -17.81 25.47 7.14
CA ILE A 158 -18.45 24.16 6.89
C ILE A 158 -19.89 24.17 7.36
N ASP A 159 -20.83 24.02 6.42
CA ASP A 159 -22.24 23.72 6.69
C ASP A 159 -22.47 22.20 6.53
N PRO A 160 -22.82 21.47 7.59
CA PRO A 160 -22.93 20.01 7.54
C PRO A 160 -24.06 19.53 6.62
N ILE A 161 -25.17 20.27 6.53
CA ILE A 161 -26.32 19.89 5.69
C ILE A 161 -25.97 20.09 4.22
N LYS A 162 -25.36 21.23 3.87
CA LYS A 162 -24.90 21.47 2.49
C LYS A 162 -23.83 20.46 2.09
N ARG A 163 -22.90 20.15 3.00
CA ARG A 163 -21.82 19.19 2.75
C ARG A 163 -22.35 17.77 2.53
N GLN A 164 -23.31 17.34 3.34
CA GLN A 164 -23.99 16.04 3.16
C GLN A 164 -24.67 15.95 1.78
N LYS A 165 -25.39 17.00 1.35
CA LYS A 165 -26.01 17.04 0.02
C LYS A 165 -24.98 16.97 -1.11
N ILE A 166 -23.81 17.60 -0.96
CA ILE A 166 -22.71 17.50 -1.94
C ILE A 166 -22.21 16.06 -2.01
N TYR A 167 -22.00 15.39 -0.87
CA TYR A 167 -21.56 14.00 -0.85
C TYR A 167 -22.59 13.06 -1.48
N PHE A 168 -23.88 13.20 -1.17
CA PHE A 168 -24.93 12.41 -1.82
C PHE A 168 -25.01 12.66 -3.33
N LYS A 169 -24.84 13.91 -3.77
CA LYS A 169 -24.77 14.21 -5.21
C LYS A 169 -23.55 13.58 -5.87
N PHE A 170 -22.39 13.60 -5.20
CA PHE A 170 -21.17 12.99 -5.70
C PHE A 170 -21.29 11.47 -5.79
N GLU A 171 -21.82 10.84 -4.74
CA GLU A 171 -22.09 9.41 -4.70
C GLU A 171 -23.09 8.99 -5.78
N LYS A 172 -24.19 9.73 -5.93
CA LYS A 172 -25.14 9.50 -7.02
C LYS A 172 -24.47 9.65 -8.39
N ALA A 173 -23.67 10.68 -8.60
CA ALA A 173 -22.95 10.87 -9.86
C ALA A 173 -21.94 9.73 -10.12
N LEU A 174 -21.28 9.21 -9.09
CA LEU A 174 -20.42 8.03 -9.22
C LEU A 174 -21.21 6.76 -9.55
N TYR A 175 -22.40 6.59 -8.95
CA TYR A 175 -23.27 5.46 -9.22
C TYR A 175 -23.86 5.52 -10.63
N ASP A 176 -24.36 6.68 -11.04
CA ASP A 176 -24.97 6.91 -12.35
C ASP A 176 -23.91 6.89 -13.48
N ASN A 177 -22.69 7.38 -13.22
CA ASN A 177 -21.56 7.33 -14.16
C ASN A 177 -20.67 6.10 -13.97
N TYR A 178 -21.09 5.11 -13.16
CA TYR A 178 -20.48 3.79 -13.23
C TYR A 178 -20.92 3.19 -14.57
N GLU A 179 -20.25 3.61 -15.66
CA GLU A 179 -20.21 2.82 -16.87
C GLU A 179 -19.80 1.42 -16.42
N ASP A 180 -20.55 0.40 -16.83
CA ASP A 180 -20.20 -1.00 -16.63
C ASP A 180 -18.79 -1.24 -17.18
N VAL A 181 -17.75 -0.97 -16.38
CA VAL A 181 -16.41 -1.47 -16.63
C VAL A 181 -16.52 -2.96 -16.37
N TRP A 182 -16.84 -3.63 -17.45
CA TRP A 182 -17.03 -5.06 -17.62
C TRP A 182 -15.98 -5.87 -16.84
N LEU A 183 -16.33 -6.26 -15.63
CA LEU A 183 -15.87 -7.50 -15.00
C LEU A 183 -16.86 -8.64 -15.24
N TRP A 184 -17.83 -8.44 -16.13
CA TRP A 184 -18.69 -9.50 -16.65
C TRP A 184 -18.07 -10.10 -17.89
N TRP A 185 -17.26 -11.12 -17.69
CA TRP A 185 -16.98 -12.05 -18.77
C TRP A 185 -18.28 -12.82 -19.05
N PRO A 186 -18.79 -12.88 -20.29
CA PRO A 186 -20.01 -13.62 -20.53
C PRO A 186 -19.72 -15.09 -20.24
N MET A 187 -20.54 -15.71 -19.38
CA MET A 187 -20.55 -17.17 -19.20
C MET A 187 -21.05 -17.80 -20.49
N LEU A 188 -20.16 -17.95 -21.48
CA LEU A 188 -20.43 -18.63 -22.74
C LEU A 188 -20.07 -20.10 -22.58
N VAL A 189 -21.04 -20.97 -22.85
CA VAL A 189 -20.77 -22.39 -23.05
C VAL A 189 -20.28 -22.57 -24.48
N GLY A 190 -18.98 -22.77 -24.66
CA GLY A 190 -18.41 -23.10 -25.96
C GLY A 190 -18.78 -24.54 -26.37
N ILE A 191 -19.47 -24.69 -27.49
CA ILE A 191 -19.79 -26.01 -28.08
C ILE A 191 -18.92 -26.19 -29.32
N LEU A 192 -18.08 -27.22 -29.31
CA LEU A 192 -17.22 -27.60 -30.44
C LEU A 192 -17.64 -28.98 -30.95
N ARG A 193 -17.49 -29.23 -32.26
CA ARG A 193 -17.65 -30.59 -32.81
C ARG A 193 -16.48 -31.47 -32.39
N LYS A 194 -16.71 -32.78 -32.23
CA LYS A 194 -15.71 -33.76 -31.75
C LYS A 194 -14.42 -33.82 -32.60
N ASN A 195 -14.51 -33.50 -33.88
CA ASN A 195 -13.39 -33.53 -34.84
C ASN A 195 -12.55 -32.25 -34.84
N VAL A 196 -12.86 -31.26 -33.99
CA VAL A 196 -12.07 -30.03 -33.82
C VAL A 196 -11.07 -30.23 -32.69
N GLN A 197 -9.79 -30.03 -33.02
CA GLN A 197 -8.67 -30.14 -32.09
C GLN A 197 -7.99 -28.79 -31.88
N GLY A 198 -7.20 -28.68 -30.81
CA GLY A 198 -6.49 -27.45 -30.41
C GLY A 198 -7.13 -26.66 -29.26
N TYR A 199 -8.45 -26.74 -29.06
CA TYR A 199 -9.15 -26.10 -27.93
C TYR A 199 -9.93 -27.16 -27.16
N GLY A 200 -9.26 -27.88 -26.26
CA GLY A 200 -9.92 -28.95 -25.50
C GLY A 200 -9.06 -30.12 -25.05
N SER A 201 -7.73 -30.00 -24.97
CA SER A 201 -7.01 -30.83 -24.00
C SER A 201 -7.18 -30.17 -22.63
N GLU A 202 -7.63 -30.93 -21.64
CA GLU A 202 -7.83 -30.53 -20.24
C GLU A 202 -6.66 -29.65 -19.71
N ARG A 203 -5.46 -29.96 -20.19
CA ARG A 203 -4.20 -29.27 -19.94
C ARG A 203 -4.16 -27.77 -20.32
N LEU A 204 -4.76 -27.35 -21.43
CA LEU A 204 -4.69 -25.94 -21.89
C LEU A 204 -5.67 -25.04 -21.12
N ARG A 205 -6.83 -25.58 -20.74
CA ARG A 205 -7.81 -24.85 -19.94
C ARG A 205 -7.28 -24.56 -18.53
N ASP A 206 -6.57 -25.53 -17.94
CA ASP A 206 -6.01 -25.43 -16.59
C ASP A 206 -4.73 -24.58 -16.52
N GLN A 207 -3.98 -24.43 -17.62
CA GLN A 207 -2.70 -23.71 -17.63
C GLN A 207 -2.79 -22.21 -17.98
N GLY A 208 -3.86 -21.75 -18.65
CA GLY A 208 -3.99 -20.30 -18.93
C GLY A 208 -5.29 -19.85 -19.57
N GLY A 209 -6.34 -20.67 -19.52
CA GLY A 209 -7.70 -20.26 -19.88
C GLY A 209 -7.83 -19.62 -21.26
N SER A 210 -8.55 -18.50 -21.34
CA SER A 210 -8.97 -17.84 -22.59
C SER A 210 -7.90 -17.13 -23.39
N ALA A 211 -6.74 -16.87 -22.81
CA ALA A 211 -5.62 -16.27 -23.55
C ALA A 211 -5.12 -17.21 -24.67
N PHE A 212 -5.42 -18.51 -24.56
CA PHE A 212 -5.09 -19.51 -25.58
C PHE A 212 -5.93 -19.39 -26.85
N TRP A 213 -7.15 -18.83 -26.77
CA TRP A 213 -8.08 -18.73 -27.90
C TRP A 213 -7.56 -17.88 -29.07
N HIS A 214 -6.70 -16.90 -28.77
CA HIS A 214 -6.11 -16.00 -29.78
C HIS A 214 -4.71 -16.43 -30.24
N SER A 215 -4.08 -17.36 -29.54
CA SER A 215 -2.66 -17.70 -29.75
C SER A 215 -2.46 -19.06 -30.40
N HIS A 216 -3.48 -19.93 -30.39
CA HIS A 216 -3.37 -21.30 -30.91
C HIS A 216 -4.41 -21.54 -32.00
N PRO A 217 -4.00 -21.94 -33.22
CA PRO A 217 -4.93 -22.22 -34.29
C PRO A 217 -5.81 -23.42 -33.92
N LEU A 218 -7.08 -23.40 -34.31
CA LEU A 218 -7.92 -24.59 -34.33
C LEU A 218 -7.65 -25.38 -35.62
N TRP A 219 -7.62 -26.70 -35.53
CA TRP A 219 -7.51 -27.57 -36.70
C TRP A 219 -8.48 -28.74 -36.61
N LEU A 220 -8.80 -29.32 -37.76
CA LEU A 220 -9.59 -30.54 -37.86
C LEU A 220 -8.66 -31.76 -37.77
N GLU A 221 -9.19 -32.92 -37.37
CA GLU A 221 -8.43 -34.18 -37.31
C GLU A 221 -7.71 -34.55 -38.62
N ASP A 222 -8.20 -34.08 -39.76
CA ASP A 222 -7.58 -34.27 -41.08
C ASP A 222 -6.43 -33.27 -41.36
N GLY A 223 -5.97 -32.53 -40.33
CA GLY A 223 -4.84 -31.61 -40.40
C GLY A 223 -5.14 -30.29 -41.11
N LYS A 224 -6.38 -30.06 -41.55
CA LYS A 224 -6.77 -28.82 -42.22
C LYS A 224 -7.04 -27.72 -41.19
N PRO A 225 -6.60 -26.47 -41.47
CA PRO A 225 -6.88 -25.35 -40.59
C PRO A 225 -8.39 -25.07 -40.52
N TYR A 226 -8.89 -24.81 -39.32
CA TYR A 226 -10.28 -24.44 -39.11
C TYR A 226 -10.49 -22.95 -39.45
N TYR A 227 -11.28 -22.66 -40.47
CA TYR A 227 -11.68 -21.29 -40.79
C TYR A 227 -12.95 -20.92 -40.02
N PHE A 228 -12.82 -19.98 -39.08
CA PHE A 228 -13.94 -19.41 -38.33
C PHE A 228 -14.72 -18.45 -39.25
N GLN A 229 -15.82 -18.90 -39.87
CA GLN A 229 -16.74 -18.00 -40.57
C GLN A 229 -17.66 -17.31 -39.58
N LEU A 230 -17.40 -16.02 -39.35
CA LEU A 230 -18.18 -15.19 -38.44
C LEU A 230 -19.42 -14.64 -39.18
N TRP A 231 -20.51 -15.41 -39.17
CA TRP A 231 -21.80 -14.98 -39.73
C TRP A 231 -22.52 -14.06 -38.74
N HIS A 232 -22.33 -12.74 -38.85
CA HIS A 232 -23.18 -11.77 -38.14
C HIS A 232 -24.52 -11.61 -38.88
N ARG A 233 -25.55 -12.36 -38.47
CA ARG A 233 -26.94 -11.95 -38.74
C ARG A 233 -27.33 -10.87 -37.74
N LEU A 234 -27.08 -9.61 -38.08
CA LEU A 234 -27.51 -8.47 -37.26
C LEU A 234 -29.04 -8.50 -37.08
N PRO A 235 -29.57 -8.32 -35.86
CA PRO A 235 -31.02 -8.17 -35.67
C PRO A 235 -31.51 -6.91 -36.40
N LYS A 236 -32.63 -7.02 -37.10
CA LYS A 236 -33.24 -6.01 -38.00
C LYS A 236 -33.70 -4.69 -37.33
N LYS A 237 -33.30 -4.36 -36.10
CA LYS A 237 -33.67 -3.10 -35.45
C LYS A 237 -32.57 -2.06 -35.63
N ARG A 238 -32.77 -1.20 -36.63
CA ARG A 238 -32.05 0.06 -36.89
C ARG A 238 -31.95 0.88 -35.61
N ASN A 239 -30.73 1.14 -35.13
CA ASN A 239 -30.45 2.30 -34.29
C ASN A 239 -29.34 3.12 -34.95
N LYS A 240 -29.58 4.42 -35.15
CA LYS A 240 -28.94 5.32 -36.14
C LYS A 240 -27.46 5.66 -35.90
N TYR A 241 -26.77 5.02 -34.95
CA TYR A 241 -25.41 5.43 -34.52
C TYR A 241 -24.30 4.39 -34.78
N SER A 242 -24.55 3.28 -35.48
CA SER A 242 -23.52 2.23 -35.71
C SER A 242 -22.68 2.38 -36.99
N CYS A 243 -22.66 3.56 -37.63
CA CYS A 243 -22.05 3.73 -38.96
C CYS A 243 -20.55 4.03 -38.99
N LEU A 244 -19.86 4.20 -37.85
CA LEU A 244 -18.44 4.60 -37.84
C LEU A 244 -17.43 3.51 -37.43
N LEU A 245 -17.88 2.30 -37.10
CA LEU A 245 -16.97 1.21 -36.67
C LEU A 245 -16.84 0.07 -37.69
N LYS A 246 -17.04 0.34 -38.99
CA LYS A 246 -17.02 -0.68 -40.05
C LYS A 246 -15.85 -0.63 -41.03
N PHE A 247 -14.84 0.22 -40.84
CA PHE A 247 -13.77 0.38 -41.83
C PHE A 247 -12.32 0.05 -41.39
N SER A 248 -12.07 -0.37 -40.14
CA SER A 248 -10.67 -0.43 -39.66
C SER A 248 -10.10 -1.83 -39.34
N ILE A 249 -10.89 -2.91 -39.38
CA ILE A 249 -10.39 -4.24 -38.92
C ILE A 249 -10.08 -5.23 -40.06
N VAL A 250 -10.58 -5.02 -41.28
CA VAL A 250 -10.36 -5.97 -42.40
C VAL A 250 -9.03 -5.72 -43.15
N ALA A 251 -8.42 -4.54 -43.02
CA ALA A 251 -7.21 -4.18 -43.78
C ALA A 251 -5.88 -4.64 -43.16
N VAL A 252 -5.85 -5.03 -41.88
CA VAL A 252 -4.60 -5.34 -41.17
C VAL A 252 -4.19 -6.81 -41.29
N TYR A 253 -5.13 -7.74 -41.49
CA TYR A 253 -4.83 -9.18 -41.50
C TYR A 253 -4.30 -9.71 -42.84
N ASN A 254 -4.61 -9.06 -43.96
CA ASN A 254 -4.12 -9.50 -45.29
C ASN A 254 -2.72 -8.99 -45.66
N ARG A 255 -2.05 -8.23 -44.78
CA ARG A 255 -0.72 -7.65 -45.06
C ARG A 255 0.43 -8.23 -44.23
N LEU A 256 0.18 -9.26 -43.42
CA LEU A 256 1.18 -9.90 -42.54
C LEU A 256 1.54 -11.35 -42.96
N ILE A 257 0.97 -11.88 -44.05
CA ILE A 257 1.28 -13.24 -44.59
C ILE A 257 2.00 -13.16 -45.95
N SER A 258 2.74 -12.08 -46.20
CA SER A 258 3.80 -12.09 -47.19
C SER A 258 5.00 -11.43 -46.55
N TRP A 259 6.09 -12.19 -46.41
CA TRP A 259 7.49 -11.81 -46.18
C TRP A 259 8.17 -12.86 -45.29
N GLY A 260 8.98 -13.72 -45.91
CA GLY A 260 9.88 -14.69 -45.27
C GLY A 260 10.24 -15.83 -46.23
N PRO A 261 11.52 -16.07 -46.55
CA PRO A 261 11.93 -16.40 -47.92
C PRO A 261 12.04 -17.89 -48.24
N HIS A 262 11.89 -18.18 -49.54
CA HIS A 262 12.37 -19.39 -50.19
C HIS A 262 13.90 -19.54 -50.03
N GLY A 263 14.33 -20.67 -49.48
CA GLY A 263 15.67 -21.23 -49.64
C GLY A 263 15.57 -22.75 -49.71
N LYS A 264 15.89 -23.32 -50.87
CA LYS A 264 15.96 -24.78 -51.11
C LYS A 264 17.37 -25.29 -50.75
N ARG A 265 17.39 -26.59 -50.39
CA ARG A 265 18.51 -27.51 -50.16
C ARG A 265 19.04 -27.56 -48.73
#